data_AF-A0A822Y0T3-F1
#
_entry.id   AF-A0A822Y0T3-F1
#
_cell.length_a   1.000
_cell.length_b   1.000
_cell.length_c   1.000
_cell.angle_alpha   90.00
_cell.angle_beta   90.00
_cell.angle_gamma   90.00
#
_symmetry.space_group_name_H-M   'P 1'
#
loop_
_entity.id
_entity.type
_entity.pdbx_description
1 polymer ?
#
loop_
_entity_poly.entity_id
_entity_poly.type
_entity_poly.pdbx_seq_one_letter_code
_entity_poly.pdbx_strand_id
1 'polypeptide(L)'
;MALRAGHVYASTLKHENMYKPRLSINRRVSLRVTAFASSARELIESGAVRSISPKDAVSIMNSEGFQLLDIRPVWEREKAYVSGSLHVPLFVMDTDNSPITLLKKWVHFGYIGLWTGQYFTTTNLDFLRQVEEAVPDKEAKLLVACGEGLRSMMAVVRLYEGGYRNLGWLAGGFNRAGDDDFPAVEGAGKLQYATIGGVSYYFLQLLLFLQAVGNKS
;
A
#
# COMPACT_ATOMS: atom_id res chain seq x y z
N MET A 1 -69.83 2.22 54.47
CA MET A 1 -70.00 3.15 53.32
C MET A 1 -68.61 3.67 52.97
N ALA A 2 -67.89 3.09 52.01
CA ALA A 2 -67.91 3.47 50.59
C ALA A 2 -67.74 5.00 50.44
N LEU A 3 -66.66 5.57 49.88
CA LEU A 3 -66.11 5.30 48.54
C LEU A 3 -64.63 5.71 48.41
N ARG A 4 -64.02 5.06 47.41
CA ARG A 4 -62.65 5.13 46.87
C ARG A 4 -62.57 6.21 45.78
N ALA A 5 -61.42 6.88 45.61
CA ALA A 5 -60.80 7.38 44.36
C ALA A 5 -59.87 8.56 44.71
N GLY A 6 -58.66 8.76 44.20
CA GLY A 6 -57.82 8.02 43.26
C GLY A 6 -56.42 8.64 43.32
N HIS A 7 -55.40 7.79 43.43
CA HIS A 7 -53.98 8.17 43.37
C HIS A 7 -53.64 8.58 41.93
N VAL A 8 -53.12 9.78 41.73
CA VAL A 8 -52.53 10.19 40.45
C VAL A 8 -51.07 9.74 40.44
N TYR A 9 -50.77 8.92 39.44
CA TYR A 9 -49.49 8.32 39.12
C TYR A 9 -48.43 9.37 38.78
N ALA A 10 -47.29 9.35 39.47
CA ALA A 10 -46.02 9.82 38.93
C ALA A 10 -45.37 8.63 38.20
N SER A 11 -45.49 8.59 36.87
CA SER A 11 -44.87 7.57 36.04
C SER A 11 -43.37 7.83 35.94
N THR A 12 -42.60 6.96 36.57
CA THR A 12 -41.16 6.82 36.34
C THR A 12 -40.96 6.24 34.94
N LEU A 13 -40.51 7.08 34.00
CA LEU A 13 -40.05 6.62 32.70
C LEU A 13 -38.83 5.71 32.91
N LYS A 14 -39.07 4.40 32.82
CA LYS A 14 -38.03 3.41 32.56
C LYS A 14 -37.34 3.82 31.26
N HIS A 15 -36.07 4.19 31.31
CA HIS A 15 -35.26 4.24 30.11
C HIS A 15 -35.12 2.81 29.60
N GLU A 16 -35.92 2.48 28.59
CA GLU A 16 -35.76 1.26 27.83
C GLU A 16 -34.36 1.23 27.21
N ASN A 17 -33.75 0.06 27.35
CA ASN A 17 -32.43 -0.28 26.89
C ASN A 17 -32.38 -0.08 25.36
N MET A 18 -31.80 1.05 24.93
CA MET A 18 -31.64 1.39 23.52
C MET A 18 -30.79 0.32 22.85
N TYR A 19 -31.44 -0.54 22.08
CA TYR A 19 -30.79 -1.48 21.15
C TYR A 19 -29.89 -0.67 20.22
N LYS A 20 -28.59 -0.63 20.51
CA LYS A 20 -27.58 -0.13 19.58
C LYS A 20 -27.45 -1.19 18.49
N PRO A 21 -27.81 -0.93 17.22
CA PRO A 21 -27.46 -1.84 16.15
C PRO A 21 -25.92 -1.91 16.13
N ARG A 22 -25.37 -3.07 16.47
CA ARG A 22 -23.95 -3.33 16.24
C ARG A 22 -23.74 -3.33 14.74
N LEU A 23 -23.17 -2.23 14.23
CA LEU A 23 -22.59 -2.18 12.90
C LEU A 23 -21.46 -3.24 12.83
N SER A 24 -21.86 -4.46 12.46
CA SER A 24 -20.98 -5.59 12.19
C SER A 24 -20.38 -5.44 10.79
N ILE A 25 -19.61 -4.37 10.59
CA ILE A 25 -18.79 -4.20 9.41
C ILE A 25 -17.34 -4.10 9.88
N ASN A 26 -16.47 -4.97 9.34
CA ASN A 26 -15.00 -4.99 9.48
C ASN A 26 -14.29 -5.80 10.59
N ARG A 27 -14.87 -6.88 11.17
CA ARG A 27 -14.01 -7.85 11.90
C ARG A 27 -13.15 -8.72 10.97
N ARG A 28 -13.68 -9.20 9.84
CA ARG A 28 -12.94 -10.13 8.96
C ARG A 28 -11.80 -9.47 8.18
N VAL A 29 -11.96 -8.22 7.77
CA VAL A 29 -10.93 -7.49 7.01
C VAL A 29 -9.76 -7.10 7.91
N SER A 30 -10.03 -6.59 9.12
CA SER A 30 -8.94 -6.26 10.05
C SER A 30 -8.13 -7.50 10.45
N LEU A 31 -8.80 -8.64 10.68
CA LEU A 31 -8.16 -9.92 10.99
C LEU A 31 -7.23 -10.41 9.86
N ARG A 32 -7.62 -10.22 8.58
CA ARG A 32 -6.77 -10.60 7.44
C ARG A 32 -5.55 -9.69 7.32
N VAL A 33 -5.71 -8.38 7.50
CA VAL A 33 -4.58 -7.43 7.42
C VAL A 33 -3.58 -7.67 8.55
N THR A 34 -4.04 -7.92 9.78
CA THR A 34 -3.15 -8.28 10.89
C THR A 34 -2.46 -9.63 10.64
N ALA A 35 -3.17 -10.62 10.10
CA ALA A 35 -2.57 -11.91 9.75
C ALA A 35 -1.46 -11.79 8.69
N PHE A 36 -1.66 -11.00 7.62
CA PHE A 36 -0.62 -10.77 6.62
C PHE A 36 0.60 -10.06 7.20
N ALA A 37 0.38 -9.04 8.03
CA ALA A 37 1.48 -8.32 8.68
C ALA A 37 2.25 -9.21 9.64
N SER A 38 1.59 -10.11 10.38
CA SER A 38 2.27 -11.09 11.24
C SER A 38 3.06 -12.10 10.42
N SER A 39 2.48 -12.64 9.34
CA SER A 39 3.18 -13.61 8.48
C SER A 39 4.39 -12.98 7.79
N ALA A 40 4.27 -11.75 7.29
CA ALA A 40 5.41 -11.04 6.69
C ALA A 40 6.54 -10.80 7.70
N ARG A 41 6.20 -10.41 8.94
CA ARG A 41 7.19 -10.25 10.00
C ARG A 41 7.85 -11.57 10.38
N GLU A 42 7.08 -12.63 10.51
CA GLU A 42 7.59 -13.98 10.81
C GLU A 42 8.56 -14.46 9.72
N LEU A 43 8.27 -14.20 8.44
CA LEU A 43 9.18 -14.52 7.34
C LEU A 43 10.49 -13.71 7.40
N ILE A 44 10.43 -12.45 7.82
CA ILE A 44 11.62 -11.61 7.98
C ILE A 44 12.43 -12.04 9.21
N GLU A 45 11.76 -12.31 10.33
CA GLU A 45 12.37 -12.72 11.61
C GLU A 45 12.98 -14.13 11.53
N SER A 46 12.35 -15.04 10.80
CA SER A 46 12.88 -16.39 10.52
C SER A 46 14.03 -16.39 9.51
N GLY A 47 14.28 -15.27 8.83
CA GLY A 47 15.30 -15.15 7.79
C GLY A 47 14.90 -15.74 6.44
N ALA A 48 13.66 -16.21 6.28
CA ALA A 48 13.13 -16.66 4.99
C ALA A 48 13.04 -15.51 3.97
N VAL A 49 12.92 -14.27 4.45
CA VAL A 49 12.94 -13.06 3.63
C VAL A 49 14.04 -12.14 4.14
N ARG A 50 14.95 -11.75 3.25
CA ARG A 50 16.03 -10.82 3.59
C ARG A 50 15.53 -9.38 3.53
N SER A 51 15.67 -8.65 4.64
CA SER A 51 15.48 -7.20 4.65
C SER A 51 16.69 -6.50 4.02
N ILE A 52 16.47 -5.69 2.99
CA ILE A 52 17.51 -5.00 2.23
C ILE A 52 17.24 -3.50 2.25
N SER A 53 18.25 -2.71 2.61
CA SER A 53 18.14 -1.24 2.57
C SER A 53 18.28 -0.72 1.13
N PRO A 54 17.71 0.46 0.78
CA PRO A 54 17.93 1.07 -0.53
C PRO A 54 19.40 1.26 -0.89
N LYS A 55 20.25 1.60 0.08
CA LYS A 55 21.69 1.77 -0.11
C LYS A 55 22.40 0.48 -0.53
N ASP A 56 21.97 -0.65 0.02
CA ASP A 56 22.58 -1.95 -0.25
C ASP A 56 21.95 -2.63 -1.47
N ALA A 57 20.80 -2.14 -1.95
CA ALA A 57 20.00 -2.78 -2.99
C ALA A 57 20.81 -3.02 -4.27
N VAL A 58 21.48 -1.99 -4.80
CA VAL A 58 22.28 -2.10 -6.03
C VAL A 58 23.48 -3.02 -5.86
N SER A 59 24.14 -2.98 -4.70
CA SER A 59 25.25 -3.90 -4.39
C SER A 59 24.78 -5.35 -4.44
N ILE A 60 23.65 -5.66 -3.81
CA ILE A 60 23.08 -7.01 -3.77
C ILE A 60 22.55 -7.45 -5.14
N MET A 61 21.92 -6.54 -5.90
CA MET A 61 21.50 -6.81 -7.28
C MET A 61 22.68 -7.23 -8.15
N ASN A 62 23.80 -6.51 -8.06
CA ASN A 62 24.98 -6.75 -8.89
C ASN A 62 25.81 -7.96 -8.43
N SER A 63 26.02 -8.11 -7.12
CA SER A 63 26.92 -9.15 -6.56
C SER A 63 26.24 -10.49 -6.35
N GLU A 64 24.97 -10.49 -5.92
CA GLU A 64 24.24 -11.70 -5.58
C GLU A 64 23.23 -12.11 -6.65
N GLY A 65 22.97 -11.24 -7.64
CA GLY A 65 22.07 -11.53 -8.76
C GLY A 65 20.58 -11.35 -8.43
N PHE A 66 20.25 -10.50 -7.46
CA PHE A 66 18.85 -10.18 -7.18
C PHE A 66 18.24 -9.38 -8.31
N GLN A 67 17.08 -9.83 -8.79
CA GLN A 67 16.27 -9.10 -9.76
C GLN A 67 15.26 -8.23 -9.02
N LEU A 68 15.24 -6.94 -9.34
CA LEU A 68 14.31 -6.00 -8.71
C LEU A 68 12.90 -6.16 -9.31
N LEU A 69 11.93 -6.49 -8.46
CA LEU A 69 10.51 -6.58 -8.80
C LEU A 69 9.78 -5.37 -8.20
N ASP A 70 9.44 -4.41 -9.07
CA ASP A 70 8.58 -3.29 -8.73
C ASP A 70 7.12 -3.73 -8.76
N ILE A 71 6.45 -3.62 -7.62
CA ILE A 71 5.04 -4.00 -7.47
C ILE A 71 4.09 -2.80 -7.38
N ARG A 72 4.61 -1.59 -7.61
CA ARG A 72 3.80 -0.37 -7.61
C ARG A 72 2.79 -0.39 -8.76
N PRO A 73 1.65 0.30 -8.60
CA PRO A 73 0.73 0.51 -9.71
C PRO A 73 1.39 1.31 -10.84
N VAL A 74 0.84 1.17 -12.05
CA VAL A 74 1.40 1.73 -13.29
C VAL A 74 1.66 3.24 -13.17
N TRP A 75 0.71 4.02 -12.65
CA TRP A 75 0.81 5.47 -12.51
C TRP A 75 1.89 5.95 -11.53
N GLU A 76 2.34 5.11 -10.59
CA GLU A 76 3.50 5.41 -9.74
C GLU A 76 4.80 5.10 -10.48
N ARG A 77 4.82 3.99 -11.24
CA ARG A 77 5.98 3.57 -12.02
C ARG A 77 6.32 4.58 -13.12
N GLU A 78 5.31 5.07 -13.85
CA GLU A 78 5.49 6.02 -14.96
C GLU A 78 6.22 7.31 -14.57
N LYS A 79 6.16 7.70 -13.29
CA LYS A 79 6.87 8.89 -12.79
C LYS A 79 8.37 8.66 -12.65
N ALA A 80 8.74 7.50 -12.11
CA ALA A 80 10.13 7.10 -11.92
C ALA A 80 10.22 5.60 -11.62
N TYR A 81 11.17 4.90 -12.26
CA TYR A 81 11.48 3.50 -12.00
C TYR A 81 12.96 3.19 -12.24
N VAL A 82 13.43 2.09 -11.65
CA VAL A 82 14.81 1.61 -11.85
C VAL A 82 14.88 0.89 -13.20
N SER A 83 15.80 1.29 -14.06
CA SER A 83 16.03 0.65 -15.36
C SER A 83 16.34 -0.84 -15.19
N GLY A 84 15.80 -1.68 -16.08
CA GLY A 84 15.93 -3.14 -15.99
C GLY A 84 15.12 -3.81 -14.87
N SER A 85 14.34 -3.07 -14.07
CA SER A 85 13.45 -3.67 -13.08
C SER A 85 12.23 -4.32 -13.72
N LEU A 86 11.89 -5.51 -13.23
CA LEU A 86 10.64 -6.19 -13.55
C LEU A 86 9.46 -5.44 -12.94
N HIS A 87 8.31 -5.46 -13.61
CA HIS A 87 7.11 -4.79 -13.14
C HIS A 87 5.92 -5.72 -13.15
N VAL A 88 5.36 -5.96 -11.97
CA VAL A 88 4.08 -6.65 -11.83
C VAL A 88 3.28 -5.97 -10.72
N PRO A 89 2.23 -5.19 -11.04
CA PRO A 89 1.53 -4.41 -10.04
C PRO A 89 0.72 -5.30 -9.08
N LEU A 90 0.90 -5.10 -7.77
CA LEU A 90 0.09 -5.77 -6.76
C LEU A 90 -1.32 -5.16 -6.65
N PHE A 91 -1.42 -3.86 -6.93
CA PHE A 91 -2.66 -3.11 -6.93
C PHE A 91 -2.89 -2.50 -8.30
N VAL A 92 -4.12 -2.62 -8.78
CA VAL A 92 -4.59 -2.09 -10.06
C VAL A 92 -5.79 -1.19 -9.83
N MET A 93 -6.12 -0.36 -10.81
CA MET A 93 -7.28 0.51 -10.74
C MET A 93 -8.56 -0.34 -10.62
N ASP A 94 -9.43 0.04 -9.69
CA ASP A 94 -10.72 -0.61 -9.54
C ASP A 94 -11.72 -0.03 -10.56
N THR A 95 -12.15 -0.87 -11.50
CA THR A 95 -13.11 -0.51 -12.56
C THR A 95 -14.57 -0.81 -12.18
N ASP A 96 -14.86 -1.26 -10.95
CA ASP A 96 -16.23 -1.51 -10.51
C ASP A 96 -17.03 -0.20 -10.44
N ASN A 97 -18.15 -0.17 -11.14
CA ASN A 97 -19.05 0.97 -11.26
C ASN A 97 -20.39 0.74 -10.56
N SER A 98 -20.45 -0.21 -9.62
CA SER A 98 -21.63 -0.42 -8.78
C SER A 98 -22.02 0.87 -8.04
N PRO A 99 -23.32 1.16 -7.82
CA PRO A 99 -23.78 2.41 -7.19
C PRO A 99 -23.13 2.71 -5.83
N ILE A 100 -22.89 1.65 -5.03
CA ILE A 100 -22.19 1.74 -3.73
C ILE A 100 -20.71 2.07 -3.93
N THR A 101 -20.07 1.47 -4.93
CA THR A 101 -18.66 1.71 -5.28
C THR A 101 -18.47 3.12 -5.82
N LEU A 102 -19.41 3.64 -6.61
CA LEU A 102 -19.41 5.02 -7.08
C LEU A 102 -19.54 6.03 -5.94
N LEU A 103 -20.41 5.79 -4.96
CA LEU A 103 -20.51 6.62 -3.77
C LEU A 103 -19.20 6.63 -2.96
N LYS A 104 -18.58 5.44 -2.78
CA LYS A 104 -17.26 5.32 -2.13
C LYS A 104 -16.17 6.06 -2.90
N LYS A 105 -16.13 5.89 -4.23
CA LYS A 105 -15.22 6.59 -5.13
C LYS A 105 -15.39 8.10 -4.98
N TRP A 106 -16.61 8.62 -4.99
CA TRP A 106 -16.88 10.05 -4.81
C TRP A 106 -16.32 10.63 -3.51
N VAL A 107 -16.57 9.97 -2.38
CA VAL A 107 -16.03 10.41 -1.09
C VAL A 107 -14.50 10.32 -1.06
N HIS A 108 -13.94 9.23 -1.59
CA HIS A 108 -12.50 9.01 -1.65
C HIS A 108 -11.82 10.04 -2.57
N PHE A 109 -12.30 10.23 -3.79
CA PHE A 109 -11.78 11.20 -4.77
C PHE A 109 -11.92 12.64 -4.29
N GLY A 110 -13.02 13.02 -3.63
CA GLY A 110 -13.26 14.40 -3.22
C GLY A 110 -12.24 14.91 -2.19
N TYR A 111 -12.04 14.19 -1.09
CA TYR A 111 -11.27 14.72 0.04
C TYR A 111 -9.82 14.21 0.12
N ILE A 112 -9.56 12.95 -0.21
CA ILE A 112 -8.25 12.32 -0.01
C ILE A 112 -7.57 12.05 -1.35
N GLY A 113 -8.30 11.52 -2.33
CA GLY A 113 -7.79 11.16 -3.65
C GLY A 113 -7.36 12.37 -4.47
N LEU A 114 -8.09 13.49 -4.43
CA LEU A 114 -7.68 14.72 -5.14
C LEU A 114 -6.38 15.29 -4.55
N TRP A 115 -6.26 15.32 -3.22
CA TRP A 115 -5.07 15.85 -2.55
C TRP A 115 -3.86 14.94 -2.69
N THR A 116 -4.01 13.65 -2.38
CA THR A 116 -2.90 12.68 -2.34
C THR A 116 -2.63 11.98 -3.68
N GLY A 117 -3.56 12.09 -4.64
CA GLY A 117 -3.53 11.35 -5.90
C GLY A 117 -3.77 9.86 -5.76
N GLN A 118 -4.33 9.40 -4.63
CA GLN A 118 -4.66 7.99 -4.43
C GLN A 118 -5.86 7.61 -5.29
N TYR A 119 -5.61 6.75 -6.27
CA TYR A 119 -6.66 6.11 -7.05
C TYR A 119 -7.37 5.06 -6.20
N PHE A 120 -8.66 4.85 -6.47
CA PHE A 120 -9.37 3.71 -5.89
C PHE A 120 -8.82 2.42 -6.50
N THR A 121 -8.05 1.67 -5.70
CA THR A 121 -7.35 0.47 -6.16
C THR A 121 -7.97 -0.81 -5.63
N THR A 122 -7.91 -1.87 -6.43
CA THR A 122 -8.19 -3.24 -6.02
C THR A 122 -6.93 -4.10 -6.12
N THR A 123 -6.90 -5.24 -5.42
CA THR A 123 -5.78 -6.19 -5.50
C THR A 123 -5.79 -6.90 -6.84
N ASN A 124 -4.64 -6.97 -7.51
CA ASN A 124 -4.46 -7.78 -8.71
C ASN A 124 -4.58 -9.27 -8.35
N LEU A 125 -5.58 -9.95 -8.92
CA LEU A 125 -5.81 -11.39 -8.72
C LEU A 125 -4.83 -12.23 -9.54
N ASP A 126 -4.35 -11.70 -10.66
CA ASP A 126 -3.37 -12.33 -11.54
C ASP A 126 -1.92 -12.10 -11.11
N PHE A 127 -1.69 -11.41 -9.98
CA PHE A 127 -0.35 -11.00 -9.54
C PHE A 127 0.64 -12.17 -9.55
N LEU A 128 0.31 -13.29 -8.91
CA LEU A 128 1.23 -14.42 -8.82
C LEU A 128 1.49 -15.05 -10.20
N ARG A 129 0.45 -15.22 -11.02
CA ARG A 129 0.55 -15.74 -12.39
C ARG A 129 1.46 -14.87 -13.26
N GLN A 130 1.30 -13.54 -13.18
CA GLN A 130 2.12 -12.60 -13.92
C GLN A 130 3.59 -12.62 -13.47
N VAL A 131 3.84 -12.78 -12.17
CA VAL A 131 5.22 -12.96 -11.68
C VAL A 131 5.80 -14.28 -12.18
N GLU A 132 5.03 -15.37 -12.19
CA GLU A 132 5.46 -16.67 -12.75
C GLU A 132 5.76 -16.62 -14.25
N GLU A 133 5.01 -15.84 -15.01
CA GLU A 133 5.27 -15.63 -16.43
C GLU A 133 6.56 -14.84 -16.65
N ALA A 134 6.82 -13.83 -15.82
CA ALA A 134 8.04 -13.02 -15.89
C ALA A 134 9.27 -13.75 -15.33
N VAL A 135 9.08 -14.58 -14.30
CA VAL A 135 10.13 -15.29 -13.56
C VAL A 135 9.67 -16.73 -13.30
N PRO A 136 9.79 -17.64 -14.29
CA PRO A 136 9.34 -19.02 -14.13
C PRO A 136 10.14 -19.81 -13.08
N ASP A 137 11.40 -19.42 -12.86
CA ASP A 137 12.28 -20.06 -11.88
C ASP A 137 11.97 -19.58 -10.45
N LYS A 138 11.50 -20.51 -9.61
CA LYS A 138 11.15 -20.26 -8.20
C LYS A 138 12.35 -20.05 -7.30
N GLU A 139 13.53 -20.48 -7.75
CA GLU A 139 14.80 -20.27 -7.05
C GLU A 139 15.45 -18.94 -7.44
N ALA A 140 14.88 -18.20 -8.40
CA ALA A 140 15.35 -16.87 -8.74
C ALA A 140 15.29 -15.93 -7.53
N LYS A 141 16.35 -15.12 -7.37
CA LYS A 141 16.46 -14.13 -6.30
C LYS A 141 15.67 -12.89 -6.67
N LEU A 142 14.63 -12.58 -5.91
CA LEU A 142 13.73 -11.45 -6.17
C LEU A 142 13.82 -10.41 -5.05
N LEU A 143 14.18 -9.19 -5.38
CA LEU A 143 14.10 -8.04 -4.47
C LEU A 143 12.79 -7.31 -4.73
N VAL A 144 11.82 -7.43 -3.82
CA VAL A 144 10.48 -6.88 -3.99
C VAL A 144 10.42 -5.46 -3.41
N ALA A 145 10.07 -4.50 -4.26
CA ALA A 145 10.02 -3.09 -3.92
C ALA A 145 8.64 -2.48 -4.18
N CYS A 146 8.26 -1.55 -3.29
CA CYS A 146 7.12 -0.67 -3.50
C CYS A 146 7.47 0.75 -3.03
N GLY A 147 6.48 1.65 -2.94
CA GLY A 147 6.68 3.00 -2.42
C GLY A 147 7.28 3.06 -1.01
N GLU A 148 6.55 2.54 0.00
CA GLU A 148 6.92 2.69 1.42
C GLU A 148 7.39 1.39 2.09
N GLY A 149 7.42 0.28 1.35
CA GLY A 149 7.76 -1.05 1.87
C GLY A 149 6.58 -1.87 2.41
N LEU A 150 5.42 -1.26 2.69
CA LEU A 150 4.28 -1.99 3.27
C LEU A 150 3.58 -2.91 2.27
N ARG A 151 3.36 -2.44 1.03
CA ARG A 151 2.73 -3.26 -0.02
C ARG A 151 3.63 -4.42 -0.43
N SER A 152 4.95 -4.21 -0.41
CA SER A 152 5.92 -5.26 -0.78
C SER A 152 5.99 -6.37 0.27
N MET A 153 5.73 -6.09 1.55
CA MET A 153 5.55 -7.16 2.55
C MET A 153 4.40 -8.12 2.18
N MET A 154 3.27 -7.58 1.73
CA MET A 154 2.14 -8.40 1.29
C MET A 154 2.48 -9.22 0.03
N ALA A 155 3.18 -8.62 -0.94
CA ALA A 155 3.64 -9.34 -2.13
C ALA A 155 4.61 -10.47 -1.77
N VAL A 156 5.56 -10.24 -0.87
CA VAL A 156 6.53 -11.24 -0.43
C VAL A 156 5.83 -12.45 0.20
N VAL A 157 4.82 -12.25 1.05
CA VAL A 157 4.03 -13.38 1.60
C VAL A 157 3.38 -14.17 0.47
N ARG A 158 2.73 -13.50 -0.50
CA ARG A 158 2.11 -14.18 -1.64
C ARG A 158 3.10 -14.93 -2.53
N LEU A 159 4.29 -14.38 -2.74
CA LEU A 159 5.35 -15.04 -3.50
C LEU A 159 5.90 -16.25 -2.75
N TYR A 160 6.06 -16.13 -1.43
CA TYR A 160 6.51 -17.24 -0.59
C TYR A 160 5.49 -18.40 -0.61
N GLU A 161 4.20 -18.09 -0.46
CA GLU A 161 3.10 -19.04 -0.62
C GLU A 161 3.08 -19.65 -2.04
N GLY A 162 3.41 -18.84 -3.04
CA GLY A 162 3.57 -19.27 -4.44
C GLY A 162 4.85 -20.03 -4.76
N GLY A 163 5.65 -20.41 -3.76
CA GLY A 163 6.80 -21.29 -3.91
C GLY A 163 8.15 -20.60 -4.07
N TYR A 164 8.21 -19.26 -4.16
CA TYR A 164 9.50 -18.56 -4.20
C TYR A 164 10.19 -18.64 -2.84
N ARG A 165 11.51 -18.87 -2.82
CA ARG A 165 12.28 -19.03 -1.58
C ARG A 165 13.34 -17.95 -1.39
N ASN A 166 13.90 -17.45 -2.48
CA ASN A 166 14.99 -16.46 -2.43
C ASN A 166 14.44 -15.03 -2.52
N LEU A 167 13.71 -14.61 -1.48
CA LEU A 167 13.01 -13.32 -1.45
C LEU A 167 13.76 -12.27 -0.63
N GLY A 168 13.93 -11.10 -1.23
CA GLY A 168 14.39 -9.87 -0.61
C GLY A 168 13.25 -8.87 -0.53
N TRP A 169 13.21 -8.10 0.54
CA TRP A 169 12.26 -7.01 0.74
C TRP A 169 13.01 -5.68 0.84
N LEU A 170 12.64 -4.71 0.00
CA LEU A 170 13.22 -3.36 0.06
C LEU A 170 12.62 -2.59 1.25
N ALA A 171 13.40 -2.48 2.32
CA ALA A 171 12.98 -1.91 3.59
C ALA A 171 12.69 -0.41 3.48
N GLY A 172 11.43 -0.04 3.70
CA GLY A 172 10.94 1.33 3.54
C GLY A 172 10.69 1.77 2.10
N GLY A 173 10.91 0.86 1.13
CA GLY A 173 10.60 1.09 -0.28
C GLY A 173 11.42 2.20 -0.93
N PHE A 174 10.96 2.63 -2.11
CA PHE A 174 11.59 3.69 -2.90
C PHE A 174 11.54 5.06 -2.23
N ASN A 175 10.64 5.29 -1.28
CA ASN A 175 10.55 6.54 -0.52
C ASN A 175 11.78 6.79 0.36
N ARG A 176 12.56 5.75 0.65
CA ARG A 176 13.83 5.84 1.38
C ARG A 176 15.07 5.82 0.48
N ALA A 177 14.89 5.70 -0.83
CA ALA A 177 16.01 5.75 -1.76
C ALA A 177 16.53 7.19 -1.88
N GLY A 178 17.83 7.36 -1.66
CA GLY A 178 18.56 8.57 -2.01
C GLY A 178 18.78 8.69 -3.52
N ASP A 179 19.30 9.84 -3.95
CA ASP A 179 19.57 10.12 -5.36
C ASP A 179 20.64 9.19 -5.95
N ASP A 180 21.61 8.76 -5.14
CA ASP A 180 22.74 7.91 -5.56
C ASP A 180 22.53 6.42 -5.29
N ASP A 181 21.44 6.04 -4.62
CA ASP A 181 21.20 4.64 -4.23
C ASP A 181 20.86 3.76 -5.46
N PHE A 182 20.24 4.35 -6.49
CA PHE A 182 19.94 3.70 -7.75
C PHE A 182 20.49 4.54 -8.91
N PRO A 183 21.57 4.12 -9.59
CA PRO A 183 22.23 4.95 -10.60
C PRO A 183 21.46 5.02 -11.93
N ALA A 184 20.62 4.04 -12.22
CA ALA A 184 19.86 3.95 -13.46
C ALA A 184 18.36 4.13 -13.19
N VAL A 185 17.92 5.38 -13.00
CA VAL A 185 16.50 5.72 -12.84
C VAL A 185 15.97 6.35 -14.12
N GLU A 186 14.86 5.83 -14.61
CA GLU A 186 14.12 6.35 -15.75
C GLU A 186 12.81 7.01 -15.30
N GLY A 187 12.40 8.06 -15.99
CA GLY A 187 11.20 8.86 -15.67
C GLY A 187 11.52 10.33 -15.42
N ALA A 188 10.48 11.15 -15.31
CA ALA A 188 10.61 12.60 -15.12
C ALA A 188 10.87 13.00 -13.66
N GLY A 189 10.65 12.08 -12.72
CA GLY A 189 10.73 12.34 -11.28
C GLY A 189 11.81 11.53 -10.57
N LYS A 190 11.90 11.74 -9.26
CA LYS A 190 12.73 10.93 -8.36
C LYS A 190 11.95 9.76 -7.81
N LEU A 191 12.62 8.62 -7.60
CA LEU A 191 12.02 7.41 -6.99
C LEU A 191 11.31 7.73 -5.66
N GLN A 192 11.95 8.55 -4.81
CA GLN A 192 11.43 8.95 -3.50
C GLN A 192 10.09 9.70 -3.54
N TYR A 193 9.76 10.33 -4.67
CA TYR A 193 8.55 11.15 -4.82
C TYR A 193 7.52 10.53 -5.75
N ALA A 194 7.81 9.38 -6.35
CA ALA A 194 6.92 8.72 -7.30
C ALA A 194 5.57 8.30 -6.66
N THR A 195 5.53 8.08 -5.35
CA THR A 195 4.28 7.78 -4.64
C THR A 195 3.39 9.00 -4.43
N ILE A 196 3.94 10.21 -4.54
CA ILE A 196 3.20 11.46 -4.29
C ILE A 196 2.40 11.79 -5.55
N GLY A 197 1.09 11.92 -5.43
CA GLY A 197 0.19 12.29 -6.52
C GLY A 197 -0.70 13.48 -6.18
N GLY A 198 -1.64 13.78 -7.08
CA GLY A 198 -2.68 14.78 -6.86
C GLY A 198 -2.13 16.19 -6.68
N VAL A 199 -2.85 17.01 -5.92
CA VAL A 199 -2.45 18.39 -5.60
C VAL A 199 -1.11 18.42 -4.85
N SER A 200 -0.83 17.43 -4.00
CA SER A 200 0.43 17.33 -3.26
C SER A 200 1.65 17.25 -4.18
N TYR A 201 1.51 16.64 -5.37
CA TYR A 201 2.60 16.58 -6.34
C TYR A 201 2.98 17.97 -6.88
N TYR A 202 1.99 18.77 -7.28
CA TYR A 202 2.23 20.13 -7.75
C TYR A 202 2.80 21.04 -6.65
N PHE A 203 2.30 20.88 -5.42
CA PHE A 203 2.85 21.60 -4.27
C PHE A 203 4.31 21.24 -4.01
N LEU A 204 4.65 19.95 -4.07
CA LEU A 204 6.05 19.50 -3.97
C LEU A 204 6.91 20.11 -5.08
N GLN A 205 6.45 20.11 -6.33
CA GLN A 205 7.19 20.73 -7.44
C GLN A 205 7.43 22.21 -7.20
N LEU A 206 6.42 22.94 -6.69
CA LEU A 206 6.57 24.35 -6.31
C LEU A 206 7.62 24.54 -5.21
N LEU A 207 7.58 23.72 -4.15
CA LEU A 207 8.56 23.80 -3.07
C LEU A 207 9.99 23.53 -3.57
N LEU A 208 10.17 22.50 -4.40
CA LEU A 208 11.47 22.18 -4.99
C LEU A 208 11.97 23.33 -5.89
N PHE A 209 11.08 23.95 -6.66
CA PHE A 209 11.41 25.12 -7.47
C PHE A 209 11.86 26.31 -6.59
N LEU A 210 11.11 26.63 -5.54
CA LEU A 210 11.45 27.73 -4.62
C LEU A 210 12.78 27.47 -3.89
N GLN A 211 13.06 26.24 -3.47
CA GLN A 211 14.36 25.87 -2.89
C GLN A 211 15.51 26.04 -3.89
N ALA A 212 15.31 25.62 -5.14
CA ALA A 212 16.32 25.76 -6.19
C ALA A 212 16.62 27.24 -6.53
N VAL A 213 15.63 28.12 -6.43
CA VAL A 213 15.82 29.58 -6.59
C VAL A 213 16.50 30.18 -5.37
N GLY A 214 16.08 29.80 -4.16
CA GLY A 214 16.65 30.31 -2.91
C GLY A 214 18.11 29.93 -2.67
N ASN A 215 18.53 28.71 -3.06
CA ASN A 215 19.92 28.29 -2.96
C ASN A 215 20.86 28.92 -4.01
N LYS A 216 20.31 29.64 -5.00
CA LYS A 216 21.08 30.34 -6.04
C LYS A 216 21.28 31.83 -5.74
N SER A 217 20.73 32.35 -4.65
CA SER A 217 20.89 33.73 -4.18
C SER A 217 21.75 33.80 -2.94
#